data_AF-W1TYE0-F1
#
_entry.id   AF-W1TYE0-F1
#
_cell.length_a   1.000
_cell.length_b   1.000
_cell.length_c   1.000
_cell.angle_alpha   90.00
_cell.angle_beta   90.00
_cell.angle_gamma   90.00
#
_symmetry.space_group_name_H-M   'P 1'
#
loop_
_entity.id
_entity.type
_entity.pdbx_description
1 polymer ?
#
loop_
_entity_poly.entity_id
_entity_poly.type
_entity_poly.pdbx_seq_one_letter_code
_entity_poly.pdbx_strand_id
1 'polypeptide(L)'
;MKKKKSWLILFLAVLLIFTLEACSSSGGNKPKSSQQSSSSSKVSAKESSSSSSSNVMKKDVKMEEMQRVGSDDYGYIDIPKNWLKFRDVDGGDSIQYTDGSGYNIVTMNAYTKEKAKIQEREEFTAQTIANRIYYNWQNNKNVNRVCGSKGAVAGNEAYQVNIIMKSGQYLVS
;
A
#
# COMPACT_ATOMS: atom_id res chain seq x y z
N MET A 1 1.34 18.68 48.98
CA MET A 1 0.79 18.60 47.60
C MET A 1 1.79 17.97 46.59
N LYS A 2 2.31 16.75 46.84
CA LYS A 2 3.33 16.14 45.95
C LYS A 2 2.90 14.86 45.22
N LYS A 3 1.78 14.22 45.60
CA LYS A 3 1.38 12.90 45.05
C LYS A 3 0.55 12.95 43.75
N LYS A 4 -0.08 14.08 43.42
CA LYS A 4 -0.96 14.20 42.23
C LYS A 4 -0.20 14.37 40.91
N LYS A 5 0.99 14.99 40.93
CA LYS A 5 1.82 15.21 39.73
C LYS A 5 2.45 13.91 39.20
N SER A 6 2.81 12.97 40.09
CA SER A 6 3.43 11.70 39.71
C SER A 6 2.47 10.78 38.94
N TRP A 7 1.17 10.83 39.25
CA TRP A 7 0.18 9.96 38.60
C TRP A 7 -0.23 10.49 37.22
N LEU A 8 -0.27 11.83 37.06
CA LEU A 8 -0.49 12.50 35.78
C LEU A 8 0.65 12.26 34.78
N ILE A 9 1.90 12.21 35.24
CA ILE A 9 3.06 11.92 34.38
C ILE A 9 3.06 10.45 33.94
N LEU A 10 2.64 9.53 34.82
CA LEU A 10 2.55 8.10 34.49
C LEU A 10 1.41 7.81 33.51
N PHE A 11 0.28 8.53 33.59
CA PHE A 11 -0.82 8.41 32.61
C PHE A 11 -0.48 9.03 31.25
N LEU A 12 0.30 10.11 31.21
CA LEU A 12 0.68 10.77 29.96
C LEU A 12 1.71 9.96 29.14
N ALA A 13 2.51 9.12 29.81
CA ALA A 13 3.46 8.22 29.15
C ALA A 13 2.82 6.99 28.50
N VAL A 14 1.60 6.60 28.90
CA VAL A 14 0.91 5.40 28.41
C VAL A 14 0.10 5.65 27.13
N LEU A 15 -0.17 6.93 26.77
CA LEU A 15 -1.03 7.26 25.63
C LEU A 15 -0.34 7.34 24.24
N LEU A 16 0.97 7.09 24.14
CA LEU A 16 1.75 7.44 22.94
C LEU A 16 2.38 6.28 22.16
N ILE A 17 1.88 5.05 22.34
CA ILE A 17 2.43 3.88 21.62
C ILE A 17 1.32 3.16 20.87
N PHE A 18 0.70 3.84 19.90
CA PHE A 18 0.01 3.15 18.81
C PHE A 18 1.04 2.76 17.77
N THR A 19 1.79 1.70 18.05
CA THR A 19 2.70 1.11 17.05
C THR A 19 1.88 0.23 16.13
N LEU A 20 2.01 0.44 14.82
CA LEU A 20 1.58 -0.57 13.86
C LEU A 20 2.53 -1.75 14.04
N GLU A 21 1.94 -2.90 14.38
CA GLU A 21 2.65 -4.19 14.41
C GLU A 21 3.26 -4.44 13.04
N ALA A 22 4.58 -4.25 12.95
CA ALA A 22 5.35 -4.63 11.78
C ALA A 22 5.31 -6.15 11.65
N CYS A 23 5.14 -6.65 10.43
CA CYS A 23 5.18 -8.08 10.18
C CYS A 23 6.62 -8.59 10.38
N SER A 24 6.98 -9.04 11.59
CA SER A 24 8.17 -9.86 11.76
C SER A 24 7.87 -11.26 11.23
N SER A 25 8.60 -11.66 10.20
CA SER A 25 8.59 -13.03 9.69
C SER A 25 9.40 -13.91 10.64
N SER A 26 8.75 -14.55 11.61
CA SER A 26 9.33 -15.69 12.31
C SER A 26 9.16 -16.94 11.43
N GLY A 27 10.20 -17.23 10.64
CA GLY A 27 10.24 -18.43 9.80
C GLY A 27 11.50 -18.58 8.96
N GLY A 28 12.61 -18.99 9.61
CA GLY A 28 13.63 -19.86 9.03
C GLY A 28 14.58 -19.32 7.95
N ASN A 29 15.87 -19.25 8.33
CA ASN A 29 17.09 -19.26 7.51
C ASN A 29 17.53 -17.94 6.85
N LYS A 30 18.53 -17.31 7.49
CA LYS A 30 19.42 -16.30 6.88
C LYS A 30 20.13 -16.91 5.65
N PRO A 31 20.40 -16.09 4.62
CA PRO A 31 21.80 -15.86 4.31
C PRO A 31 22.15 -14.39 4.02
N LYS A 32 23.32 -14.03 4.58
CA LYS A 32 24.40 -13.18 4.06
C LYS A 32 24.07 -11.93 3.23
N SER A 33 24.42 -10.80 3.85
CA SER A 33 24.74 -9.49 3.27
C SER A 33 25.36 -9.56 1.86
N SER A 34 24.77 -8.81 0.92
CA SER A 34 25.53 -8.12 -0.14
C SER A 34 24.76 -6.87 -0.61
N GLN A 35 25.46 -5.75 -0.44
CA GLN A 35 25.42 -4.46 -1.14
C GLN A 35 24.22 -4.09 -2.02
N GLN A 36 23.57 -2.99 -1.60
CA GLN A 36 23.27 -1.78 -2.37
C GLN A 36 23.25 -1.92 -3.90
N SER A 37 22.07 -1.78 -4.49
CA SER A 37 21.90 -1.30 -5.87
C SER A 37 20.61 -0.48 -5.94
N SER A 38 20.78 0.84 -5.91
CA SER A 38 19.76 1.83 -6.20
C SER A 38 19.41 1.76 -7.70
N SER A 39 18.27 1.17 -8.05
CA SER A 39 17.74 1.26 -9.41
C SER A 39 16.88 2.52 -9.53
N SER A 40 17.54 3.62 -9.95
CA SER A 40 16.86 4.78 -10.52
C SER A 40 16.41 4.43 -11.94
N SER A 41 15.10 4.29 -12.14
CA SER A 41 14.53 4.07 -13.48
C SER A 41 14.48 5.40 -14.22
N LYS A 42 15.56 5.73 -14.92
CA LYS A 42 15.62 6.83 -15.88
C LYS A 42 14.91 6.40 -17.17
N VAL A 43 13.85 7.11 -17.53
CA VAL A 43 13.19 7.00 -18.83
C VAL A 43 14.16 7.44 -19.93
N SER A 44 14.29 6.67 -21.01
CA SER A 44 14.91 7.16 -22.24
C SER A 44 14.19 6.64 -23.47
N ALA A 45 13.92 7.59 -24.36
CA ALA A 45 13.29 7.40 -25.65
C ALA A 45 14.18 6.61 -26.61
N LYS A 46 13.49 5.97 -27.56
CA LYS A 46 13.94 5.05 -28.59
C LYS A 46 14.79 5.73 -29.66
N GLU A 47 15.93 5.14 -30.01
CA GLU A 47 16.52 5.21 -31.36
C GLU A 47 17.17 3.87 -31.75
N SER A 48 17.10 3.57 -33.04
CA SER A 48 17.41 2.28 -33.65
C SER A 48 18.83 2.26 -34.21
N SER A 49 19.61 1.19 -34.00
CA SER A 49 20.51 0.61 -35.01
C SER A 49 21.26 -0.62 -34.48
N SER A 50 21.69 -1.43 -35.44
CA SER A 50 22.05 -2.84 -35.49
C SER A 50 23.27 -3.37 -34.69
N SER A 51 23.14 -4.67 -34.39
CA SER A 51 24.14 -5.75 -34.38
C SER A 51 25.27 -5.75 -33.34
N SER A 52 25.22 -6.70 -32.40
CA SER A 52 26.16 -7.83 -32.36
C SER A 52 25.76 -8.89 -31.32
N SER A 53 25.97 -10.14 -31.72
CA SER A 53 25.60 -11.41 -31.10
C SER A 53 26.14 -11.60 -29.67
N SER A 54 25.25 -12.01 -28.76
CA SER A 54 25.59 -13.01 -27.73
C SER A 54 24.35 -13.85 -27.42
N ASN A 55 24.41 -15.11 -27.84
CA ASN A 55 23.43 -16.15 -27.55
C ASN A 55 23.47 -16.47 -26.05
N VAL A 56 22.74 -15.69 -25.26
CA VAL A 56 22.22 -16.14 -23.97
C VAL A 56 20.82 -16.60 -24.27
N MET A 57 20.51 -17.88 -24.01
CA MET A 57 19.12 -18.36 -23.94
C MET A 57 18.41 -17.53 -22.87
N LYS A 58 17.87 -16.37 -23.29
CA LYS A 58 16.90 -15.61 -22.54
C LYS A 58 15.69 -16.53 -22.51
N LYS A 59 15.41 -17.11 -21.35
CA LYS A 59 14.05 -17.53 -21.05
C LYS A 59 13.23 -16.26 -21.24
N ASP A 60 12.54 -16.15 -22.37
CA ASP A 60 11.62 -15.05 -22.65
C ASP A 60 10.51 -15.15 -21.60
N VAL A 61 10.79 -14.60 -20.42
CA VAL A 61 9.75 -14.18 -19.50
C VAL A 61 9.04 -13.10 -20.28
N LYS A 62 7.94 -13.46 -20.94
CA LYS A 62 7.03 -12.48 -21.52
C LYS A 62 6.71 -11.51 -20.39
N MET A 63 7.31 -10.34 -20.43
CA MET A 63 6.88 -9.24 -19.59
C MET A 63 5.43 -8.97 -20.01
N GLU A 64 4.51 -9.15 -19.07
CA GLU A 64 3.12 -8.72 -19.24
C GLU A 64 3.15 -7.26 -19.68
N GLU A 65 2.54 -6.96 -20.83
CA GLU A 65 2.41 -5.57 -21.27
C GLU A 65 1.61 -4.81 -20.20
N MET A 66 2.09 -3.61 -19.85
CA MET A 66 1.43 -2.76 -18.88
C MET A 66 0.73 -1.57 -19.56
N GLN A 67 -0.29 -1.04 -18.89
CA GLN A 67 -0.98 0.20 -19.25
C GLN A 67 -0.98 1.13 -18.03
N ARG A 68 -0.81 2.44 -18.27
CA ARG A 68 -0.94 3.46 -17.24
C ARG A 68 -2.40 3.89 -17.13
N VAL A 69 -2.95 3.84 -15.92
CA VAL A 69 -4.34 4.23 -15.62
C VAL A 69 -4.37 5.21 -14.45
N GLY A 70 -5.43 6.01 -14.36
CA GLY A 70 -5.61 7.02 -13.32
C GLY A 70 -6.09 8.36 -13.86
N SER A 71 -5.96 9.40 -13.06
CA SER A 71 -6.24 10.80 -13.42
C SER A 71 -5.49 11.74 -12.47
N ASP A 72 -5.42 13.02 -12.80
CA ASP A 72 -4.74 14.04 -11.97
C ASP A 72 -5.31 14.11 -10.54
N ASP A 73 -6.60 13.83 -10.35
CA ASP A 73 -7.27 13.87 -9.05
C ASP A 73 -6.96 12.63 -8.17
N TYR A 74 -6.55 11.50 -8.77
CA TYR A 74 -6.35 10.21 -8.07
C TYR A 74 -4.89 9.73 -8.12
N GLY A 75 -4.06 10.34 -8.96
CA GLY A 75 -2.75 9.83 -9.34
C GLY A 75 -2.81 8.75 -10.42
N TYR A 76 -1.65 8.14 -10.69
CA TYR A 76 -1.47 7.17 -11.77
C TYR A 76 -0.73 5.92 -11.29
N ILE A 77 -1.14 4.77 -11.82
CA ILE A 77 -0.48 3.48 -11.61
C ILE A 77 -0.34 2.74 -12.93
N ASP A 78 0.61 1.80 -12.98
CA ASP A 78 0.73 0.86 -14.09
C ASP A 78 0.08 -0.48 -13.69
N ILE A 79 -0.80 -0.99 -14.54
CA ILE A 79 -1.47 -2.30 -14.37
C ILE A 79 -1.28 -3.15 -15.62
N PRO A 80 -1.51 -4.48 -15.57
CA PRO A 80 -1.47 -5.30 -16.78
C PRO A 80 -2.49 -4.82 -17.83
N LYS A 81 -2.09 -4.86 -19.10
CA LYS A 81 -2.86 -4.30 -20.22
C LYS A 81 -4.18 -5.02 -20.48
N ASN A 82 -4.28 -6.29 -20.09
CA ASN A 82 -5.51 -7.08 -20.21
C ASN A 82 -6.54 -6.81 -19.10
N TRP A 83 -6.20 -6.01 -18.07
CA TRP A 83 -7.15 -5.67 -17.02
C TRP A 83 -8.25 -4.75 -17.55
N LEU A 84 -9.48 -5.03 -17.12
CA LEU A 84 -10.71 -4.40 -17.58
C LEU A 84 -11.17 -3.36 -16.59
N LYS A 85 -11.66 -2.22 -17.09
CA LYS A 85 -12.33 -1.23 -16.24
C LYS A 85 -13.60 -1.83 -15.66
N PHE A 86 -13.76 -1.71 -14.35
CA PHE A 86 -14.93 -2.20 -13.62
C PHE A 86 -15.58 -1.02 -12.87
N ARG A 87 -16.86 -1.15 -12.54
CA ARG A 87 -17.57 -0.19 -11.70
C ARG A 87 -18.35 -0.99 -10.67
N ASP A 88 -17.93 -0.89 -9.41
CA ASP A 88 -18.73 -1.30 -8.28
C ASP A 88 -19.92 -0.32 -8.14
N VAL A 89 -21.14 -0.86 -8.02
CA VAL A 89 -22.36 -0.06 -7.86
C VAL A 89 -22.28 0.78 -6.58
N ASP A 90 -21.64 0.24 -5.54
CA ASP A 90 -21.47 0.91 -4.25
C ASP A 90 -20.09 1.58 -4.11
N GLY A 91 -19.26 1.54 -5.15
CA GLY A 91 -17.86 2.02 -5.14
C GLY A 91 -17.68 3.55 -5.25
N GLY A 92 -18.78 4.29 -5.41
CA GLY A 92 -18.76 5.74 -5.55
C GLY A 92 -18.04 6.22 -6.82
N ASP A 93 -17.17 7.20 -6.66
CA ASP A 93 -16.39 7.81 -7.74
C ASP A 93 -14.99 7.20 -7.92
N SER A 94 -14.74 6.02 -7.37
CA SER A 94 -13.44 5.35 -7.47
C SER A 94 -13.10 4.93 -8.92
N ILE A 95 -11.82 4.92 -9.27
CA ILE A 95 -11.32 4.32 -10.52
C ILE A 95 -10.99 2.85 -10.22
N GLN A 96 -11.61 1.91 -10.93
CA GLN A 96 -11.46 0.48 -10.65
C GLN A 96 -11.12 -0.35 -11.89
N TYR A 97 -10.23 -1.32 -11.71
CA TYR A 97 -9.84 -2.28 -12.72
C TYR A 97 -9.79 -3.69 -12.12
N THR A 98 -10.08 -4.71 -12.94
CA THR A 98 -10.08 -6.11 -12.54
C THR A 98 -9.46 -6.99 -13.64
N ASP A 99 -8.93 -8.14 -13.25
CA ASP A 99 -8.53 -9.20 -14.20
C ASP A 99 -9.72 -10.02 -14.72
N GLY A 100 -10.95 -9.75 -14.25
CA GLY A 100 -12.17 -10.46 -14.65
C GLY A 100 -12.45 -11.72 -13.83
N SER A 101 -11.58 -12.09 -12.89
CA SER A 101 -11.79 -13.26 -12.00
C SER A 101 -12.84 -13.03 -10.91
N GLY A 102 -13.20 -11.77 -10.66
CA GLY A 102 -14.03 -11.37 -9.52
C GLY A 102 -13.30 -11.33 -8.18
N TYR A 103 -11.99 -11.65 -8.15
CA TYR A 103 -11.18 -11.63 -6.94
C TYR A 103 -10.10 -10.55 -6.96
N ASN A 104 -9.42 -10.39 -8.11
CA ASN A 104 -8.35 -9.40 -8.24
C ASN A 104 -8.92 -8.09 -8.75
N ILE A 105 -8.88 -7.07 -7.89
CA ILE A 105 -9.40 -5.74 -8.17
C ILE A 105 -8.39 -4.73 -7.64
N VAL A 106 -8.09 -3.72 -8.45
CA VAL A 106 -7.42 -2.51 -8.01
C VAL A 106 -8.44 -1.38 -7.99
N THR A 107 -8.50 -0.68 -6.86
CA THR A 107 -9.36 0.48 -6.64
C THR A 107 -8.50 1.67 -6.27
N MET A 108 -8.59 2.74 -7.05
CA MET A 108 -7.97 4.03 -6.72
C MET A 108 -9.05 4.97 -6.18
N ASN A 109 -8.85 5.45 -4.96
CA ASN A 109 -9.77 6.37 -4.29
C ASN A 109 -9.02 7.62 -3.82
N ALA A 110 -9.69 8.77 -3.88
CA ALA A 110 -9.16 10.05 -3.44
C ALA A 110 -10.11 10.64 -2.38
N TYR A 111 -9.57 10.86 -1.18
CA TYR A 111 -10.34 11.41 -0.07
C TYR A 111 -10.12 12.92 0.04
N THR A 112 -11.21 13.65 0.23
CA THR A 112 -11.16 15.00 0.81
C THR A 112 -11.32 14.89 2.32
N LYS A 113 -11.04 15.98 3.05
CA LYS A 113 -11.25 16.04 4.51
C LYS A 113 -12.70 15.71 4.89
N GLU A 114 -13.65 16.19 4.08
CA GLU A 114 -15.09 15.99 4.26
C GLU A 114 -15.49 14.55 3.98
N LYS A 115 -15.04 13.97 2.85
CA LYS A 115 -15.30 12.55 2.52
C LYS A 115 -14.71 11.61 3.57
N ALA A 116 -13.52 11.94 4.09
CA ALA A 116 -12.88 11.19 5.16
C ALA A 116 -13.52 11.43 6.53
N LYS A 117 -14.47 12.36 6.70
CA LYS A 117 -15.11 12.68 7.98
C LYS A 117 -14.08 12.95 9.10
N ILE A 118 -13.06 13.75 8.77
CA ILE A 118 -12.03 14.17 9.74
C ILE A 118 -12.66 15.17 10.71
N GLN A 119 -12.53 14.91 12.01
CA GLN A 119 -13.09 15.80 13.04
C GLN A 119 -12.24 17.06 13.20
N GLU A 120 -12.80 18.11 13.84
CA GLU A 120 -12.11 19.39 14.03
C GLU A 120 -10.74 19.28 14.73
N ARG A 121 -10.56 18.25 15.58
CA ARG A 121 -9.34 18.02 16.35
C ARG A 121 -8.43 16.94 15.78
N GLU A 122 -8.69 16.51 14.56
CA GLU A 122 -7.93 15.45 13.89
C GLU A 122 -7.27 16.01 12.64
N GLU A 123 -6.01 15.62 12.42
CA GLU A 123 -5.28 16.03 11.24
C GLU A 123 -5.62 15.12 10.05
N PHE A 124 -5.84 15.73 8.90
CA PHE A 124 -6.06 14.99 7.65
C PHE A 124 -4.70 14.61 7.05
N THR A 125 -4.18 13.45 7.48
CA THR A 125 -2.88 12.90 7.03
C THR A 125 -3.04 11.47 6.53
N ALA A 126 -2.06 10.99 5.76
CA ALA A 126 -2.02 9.59 5.32
C ALA A 126 -2.02 8.61 6.51
N GLN A 127 -1.32 8.96 7.60
CA GLN A 127 -1.28 8.16 8.82
C GLN A 127 -2.67 8.03 9.47
N THR A 128 -3.39 9.15 9.57
CA THR A 128 -4.75 9.17 10.12
C THR A 128 -5.67 8.23 9.36
N ILE A 129 -5.63 8.28 8.02
CA ILE A 129 -6.43 7.40 7.16
C ILE A 129 -6.02 5.94 7.31
N ALA A 130 -4.72 5.64 7.27
CA ALA A 130 -4.21 4.28 7.45
C ALA A 130 -4.60 3.67 8.80
N ASN A 131 -4.52 4.44 9.88
CA ASN A 131 -4.94 4.00 11.22
C ASN A 131 -6.43 3.68 11.26
N ARG A 132 -7.28 4.50 10.66
CA ARG A 132 -8.73 4.25 10.59
C ARG A 132 -9.03 2.96 9.82
N ILE A 133 -8.36 2.72 8.70
CA ILE A 133 -8.48 1.46 7.95
C ILE A 133 -8.03 0.28 8.82
N TYR A 134 -6.86 0.38 9.44
CA TYR A 134 -6.31 -0.66 10.30
C TYR A 134 -7.27 -1.05 11.42
N TYR A 135 -7.78 -0.08 12.19
CA TYR A 135 -8.67 -0.33 13.33
C TYR A 135 -10.08 -0.78 12.89
N ASN A 136 -10.55 -0.35 11.72
CA ASN A 136 -11.80 -0.85 11.15
C ASN A 136 -11.72 -2.37 10.88
N TRP A 137 -10.58 -2.84 10.35
CA TRP A 137 -10.38 -4.25 10.05
C TRP A 137 -9.96 -5.09 11.25
N GLN A 138 -9.21 -4.53 12.20
CA GLN A 138 -8.65 -5.29 13.34
C GLN A 138 -9.70 -6.09 14.12
N ASN A 139 -10.91 -5.53 14.28
CA ASN A 139 -11.98 -6.15 15.06
C ASN A 139 -12.99 -6.95 14.20
N ASN A 140 -12.74 -7.10 12.90
CA ASN A 140 -13.64 -7.82 12.02
C ASN A 140 -13.48 -9.34 12.21
N LYS A 141 -14.59 -10.03 12.52
CA LYS A 141 -14.62 -11.48 12.81
C LYS A 141 -14.08 -12.37 11.68
N ASN A 142 -14.08 -11.88 10.44
CA ASN A 142 -13.62 -12.61 9.26
C ASN A 142 -12.13 -12.38 8.94
N VAL A 143 -11.48 -11.46 9.65
CA VAL A 143 -10.06 -11.18 9.50
C VAL A 143 -9.26 -12.16 10.33
N ASN A 144 -8.20 -12.70 9.73
CA ASN A 144 -7.19 -13.49 10.40
C ASN A 144 -6.09 -12.59 10.98
N ARG A 145 -5.63 -11.61 10.20
CA ARG A 145 -4.56 -10.70 10.60
C ARG A 145 -4.65 -9.37 9.88
N VAL A 146 -4.33 -8.29 10.60
CA VAL A 146 -4.04 -6.98 10.01
C VAL A 146 -2.62 -6.58 10.39
N CYS A 147 -1.83 -6.07 9.45
CA CYS A 147 -0.54 -5.47 9.72
C CYS A 147 -0.35 -4.21 8.88
N GLY A 148 0.58 -3.35 9.28
CA GLY A 148 0.89 -2.15 8.54
C GLY A 148 2.38 -1.95 8.33
N SER A 149 2.72 -1.16 7.32
CA SER A 149 4.07 -0.66 7.08
C SER A 149 4.03 0.82 6.75
N LYS A 150 5.15 1.50 7.02
CA LYS A 150 5.38 2.90 6.69
C LYS A 150 6.55 3.00 5.73
N GLY A 151 6.45 3.88 4.75
CA GLY A 151 7.48 4.16 3.77
C GLY A 151 7.31 5.54 3.16
N ALA A 152 7.85 5.71 1.96
CA ALA A 152 7.67 6.91 1.18
C ALA A 152 7.53 6.60 -0.31
N VAL A 153 6.69 7.37 -0.99
CA VAL A 153 6.47 7.30 -2.45
C VAL A 153 6.64 8.70 -3.02
N ALA A 154 7.55 8.85 -3.99
CA ALA A 154 7.88 10.16 -4.59
C ALA A 154 8.21 11.25 -3.55
N GLY A 155 8.86 10.87 -2.44
CA GLY A 155 9.21 11.79 -1.35
C GLY A 155 8.08 12.10 -0.36
N ASN A 156 6.88 11.57 -0.58
CA ASN A 156 5.75 11.73 0.34
C ASN A 156 5.64 10.53 1.29
N GLU A 157 5.20 10.79 2.52
CA GLU A 157 4.92 9.72 3.49
C GLU A 157 3.82 8.80 2.97
N ALA A 158 4.05 7.49 3.04
CA ALA A 158 3.11 6.46 2.59
C ALA A 158 2.94 5.39 3.65
N TYR A 159 1.72 4.85 3.74
CA TYR A 159 1.37 3.75 4.63
C TYR A 159 0.70 2.67 3.82
N GLN A 160 0.96 1.42 4.17
CA GLN A 160 0.28 0.27 3.61
C GLN A 160 -0.35 -0.52 4.74
N VAL A 161 -1.62 -0.87 4.61
CA VAL A 161 -2.37 -1.74 5.50
C VAL A 161 -2.66 -3.03 4.77
N ASN A 162 -2.20 -4.15 5.32
CA ASN A 162 -2.42 -5.48 4.77
C ASN A 162 -3.42 -6.23 5.66
N ILE A 163 -4.44 -6.80 5.03
CA ILE A 163 -5.48 -7.59 5.68
C ILE A 163 -5.45 -8.99 5.08
N ILE A 164 -5.28 -9.99 5.94
CA ILE A 164 -5.39 -11.40 5.60
C ILE A 164 -6.72 -11.90 6.16
N MET A 165 -7.63 -12.31 5.28
CA MET A 165 -8.93 -12.87 5.66
C MET A 165 -8.78 -14.34 6.08
N LYS A 166 -9.67 -14.84 6.94
CA LYS A 166 -9.75 -16.27 7.28
C LYS A 166 -10.05 -17.16 6.08
N SER A 167 -10.68 -16.60 5.05
CA SER A 167 -10.90 -17.27 3.75
C SER A 167 -9.62 -17.44 2.93
N GLY A 168 -8.51 -16.83 3.34
CA GLY A 168 -7.27 -16.79 2.56
C GLY A 168 -7.22 -15.65 1.53
N GLN A 169 -8.27 -14.83 1.41
CA GLN A 169 -8.24 -13.62 0.59
C GLN A 169 -7.33 -12.55 1.22
N TYR A 170 -6.67 -11.76 0.36
CA TYR A 170 -5.76 -10.69 0.76
C TYR A 170 -6.32 -9.35 0.29
N LEU A 171 -6.30 -8.36 1.17
CA LEU A 171 -6.58 -6.97 0.82
C LEU A 171 -5.37 -6.13 1.21
N VAL A 172 -5.03 -5.18 0.35
CA VAL A 172 -3.94 -4.23 0.58
C VAL A 172 -4.50 -2.84 0.30
N SER A 173 -4.27 -1.91 1.22
CA SER A 173 -4.71 -0.51 1.12
C SER A 173 -3.59 0.45 1.48
#